data_AF-A0A2W0C9H5-F1
#
_entry.id   AF-A0A2W0C9H5-F1
#
_cell.length_a   1.000
_cell.length_b   1.000
_cell.length_c   1.000
_cell.angle_alpha   90.00
_cell.angle_beta   90.00
_cell.angle_gamma   90.00
#
_symmetry.space_group_name_H-M   'P 1'
#
loop_
_entity.id
_entity.type
_entity.pdbx_description
1 polymer ?
#
loop_
_entity_poly.entity_id
_entity_poly.type
_entity_poly.pdbx_seq_one_letter_code
_entity_poly.pdbx_strand_id
1 'polypeptide(L)'
;MGGMNTMSETSIATPEKNGRRRRWEMGIDNVRYFLPKTGSSGDNPELGQELATEGEALVQAFKTGQVFYTVVAWRAMPEINGNEPRIVKQALSR
;
A
#
# COMPACT_ATOMS: atom_id res chain seq x y z
N MET A 1 45.90 -32.88 -28.10
CA MET A 1 45.07 -31.72 -28.49
C MET A 1 43.74 -31.86 -27.77
N GLY A 2 43.67 -31.38 -26.53
CA GLY A 2 42.45 -31.37 -25.72
C GLY A 2 41.72 -30.06 -25.93
N GLY A 3 40.45 -30.14 -26.32
CA GLY A 3 39.54 -29.00 -26.40
C GLY A 3 38.23 -29.39 -25.73
N MET A 4 38.16 -29.16 -24.41
CA MET A 4 36.91 -29.27 -23.65
C MET A 4 36.04 -28.08 -24.02
N ASN A 5 34.99 -28.33 -24.81
CA ASN A 5 33.96 -27.34 -25.07
C ASN A 5 33.26 -27.00 -23.75
N THR A 6 33.46 -25.75 -23.35
CA THR A 6 32.81 -25.02 -22.28
C THR A 6 31.29 -25.15 -22.39
N MET A 7 30.67 -25.77 -21.38
CA MET A 7 29.23 -25.75 -21.19
C MET A 7 28.80 -24.31 -20.90
N SER A 8 28.00 -23.75 -21.80
CA SER A 8 27.32 -22.47 -21.63
C SER A 8 26.29 -22.61 -20.52
N GLU A 9 26.67 -22.18 -19.32
CA GLU A 9 25.78 -22.07 -18.17
C GLU A 9 24.81 -20.90 -18.43
N THR A 10 23.64 -21.21 -18.97
CA THR A 10 22.53 -20.26 -19.07
C THR A 10 22.14 -19.87 -17.66
N SER A 11 22.62 -18.70 -17.22
CA SER A 11 22.24 -18.08 -15.96
C SER A 11 20.73 -17.89 -15.98
N ILE A 12 20.02 -18.75 -15.25
CA ILE A 12 18.61 -18.54 -14.94
C ILE A 12 18.57 -17.31 -14.04
N ALA A 13 18.37 -16.15 -14.65
CA ALA A 13 17.98 -14.94 -13.94
C ALA A 13 16.62 -15.25 -13.30
N THR A 14 16.65 -15.64 -12.03
CA THR A 14 15.45 -15.62 -11.21
C THR A 14 14.97 -14.17 -11.19
N PRO A 15 13.70 -13.89 -11.51
CA PRO A 15 13.18 -12.55 -11.29
C PRO A 15 13.25 -12.31 -9.79
N GLU A 16 14.20 -11.46 -9.38
CA GLU A 16 14.25 -10.92 -8.04
C GLU A 16 12.83 -10.47 -7.67
N LYS A 17 12.34 -10.95 -6.52
CA LYS A 17 11.12 -10.49 -5.87
C LYS A 17 11.28 -9.04 -5.42
N ASN A 18 11.55 -8.12 -6.34
CA ASN A 18 11.65 -6.70 -6.08
C ASN A 18 10.29 -6.07 -6.37
N GLY A 19 9.45 -5.96 -5.34
CA GLY A 19 8.17 -5.25 -5.51
C GLY A 19 7.16 -5.33 -4.38
N ARG A 20 7.28 -6.26 -3.42
CA ARG A 20 6.50 -6.20 -2.17
C ARG A 20 6.89 -5.02 -1.26
N ARG A 21 7.62 -4.02 -1.77
CA ARG A 21 8.35 -3.01 -1.00
C ARG A 21 7.55 -1.76 -0.61
N ARG A 22 6.22 -1.73 -0.76
CA ARG A 22 5.43 -0.55 -0.33
C ARG A 22 4.08 -0.83 0.34
N ARG A 23 3.75 -2.09 0.66
CA ARG A 23 2.43 -2.39 1.26
C ARG A 23 2.35 -2.08 2.76
N TRP A 24 3.46 -2.05 3.51
CA TRP A 24 3.39 -2.29 4.96
C TRP A 24 4.30 -1.43 5.83
N GLU A 25 4.23 -0.11 5.71
CA GLU A 25 4.38 0.76 6.90
C GLU A 25 3.05 1.42 7.28
N MET A 26 1.96 0.83 6.80
CA MET A 26 0.63 1.05 7.34
C MET A 26 0.45 -0.05 8.38
N GLY A 27 0.70 0.26 9.66
CA GLY A 27 0.19 -0.62 10.72
C GLY A 27 -1.30 -0.81 10.47
N ILE A 28 -1.78 -2.05 10.51
CA ILE A 28 -3.19 -2.40 10.23
C ILE A 28 -4.13 -1.52 11.08
N ASP A 29 -3.67 -1.10 12.25
CA ASP A 29 -4.36 -0.24 13.21
C ASP A 29 -4.61 1.20 12.73
N ASN A 30 -3.97 1.64 11.64
CA ASN A 30 -4.03 3.03 11.15
C ASN A 30 -4.82 3.17 9.83
N VAL A 31 -5.34 2.05 9.30
CA VAL A 31 -6.03 2.01 8.00
C VAL A 31 -7.54 2.05 8.20
N ARG A 32 -8.19 3.01 7.56
CA ARG A 32 -9.65 3.13 7.52
C ARG A 32 -10.16 2.71 6.14
N TYR A 33 -11.29 2.03 6.10
CA TYR A 33 -11.88 1.50 4.87
C TYR A 33 -13.18 2.23 4.59
N PHE A 34 -13.39 2.67 3.34
CA PHE A 34 -14.57 3.44 2.96
C PHE A 34 -15.17 2.94 1.65
N LEU A 35 -16.49 2.87 1.59
CA LEU A 35 -17.22 2.78 0.33
C LEU A 35 -17.42 4.19 -0.25
N PRO A 36 -17.47 4.35 -1.59
CA PRO A 36 -17.88 5.61 -2.19
C PRO A 36 -19.33 5.93 -1.84
N LYS A 37 -19.67 7.22 -1.79
CA LYS A 37 -21.07 7.64 -1.77
C LYS A 37 -21.79 7.24 -3.06
N THR A 38 -23.08 7.00 -2.96
CA THR A 38 -23.95 6.78 -4.12
C THR A 38 -23.91 7.99 -5.05
N GLY A 39 -23.65 7.75 -6.35
CA GLY A 39 -23.53 8.82 -7.34
C GLY A 39 -22.16 9.51 -7.39
N SER A 40 -21.19 9.05 -6.58
CA SER A 40 -19.81 9.53 -6.65
C SER A 40 -19.19 9.22 -8.01
N SER A 41 -18.41 10.17 -8.53
CA SER A 41 -17.62 9.98 -9.74
C SER A 41 -16.35 9.19 -9.43
N GLY A 42 -15.86 8.40 -10.39
CA GLY A 42 -14.63 7.61 -10.23
C GLY A 42 -13.36 8.47 -10.11
N ASP A 43 -13.32 9.61 -10.81
CA ASP A 43 -12.14 10.49 -10.83
C ASP A 43 -11.98 11.32 -9.56
N ASN A 44 -13.08 11.60 -8.86
CA ASN A 44 -13.07 12.31 -7.59
C ASN A 44 -14.03 11.62 -6.62
N PRO A 45 -13.57 10.53 -5.98
CA PRO A 45 -14.43 9.73 -5.14
C PRO A 45 -14.76 10.43 -3.83
N GLU A 46 -16.04 10.59 -3.56
CA GLU A 46 -16.53 11.01 -2.26
C GLU A 46 -16.60 9.81 -1.31
N LEU A 47 -15.85 9.90 -0.21
CA LEU A 47 -15.84 8.88 0.83
C LEU A 47 -17.20 8.87 1.56
N GLY A 48 -17.83 7.70 1.61
CA GLY A 48 -19.12 7.46 2.22
C GLY A 48 -19.00 6.63 3.49
N GLN A 49 -19.61 5.46 3.50
CA GLN A 49 -19.67 4.57 4.66
C GLN A 49 -18.27 4.06 5.03
N GLU A 50 -17.88 4.26 6.29
CA GLU A 50 -16.68 3.66 6.89
C GLU A 50 -16.97 2.21 7.34
N LEU A 51 -16.01 1.32 7.13
CA LEU A 51 -16.06 -0.08 7.52
C LEU A 51 -14.91 -0.40 8.48
N ALA A 52 -15.15 -1.33 9.40
CA ALA A 52 -14.23 -1.60 10.50
C ALA A 52 -13.01 -2.40 10.07
N THR A 53 -13.16 -3.23 9.02
CA THR A 53 -12.10 -4.14 8.54
C THR A 53 -12.04 -4.19 7.02
N GLU A 54 -10.88 -4.60 6.49
CA GLU A 54 -10.70 -4.86 5.06
C GLU A 54 -11.65 -5.94 4.54
N GLY A 55 -11.88 -7.00 5.35
CA GLY A 55 -12.77 -8.09 4.99
C GLY A 55 -14.21 -7.63 4.75
N GLU A 56 -14.74 -6.77 5.64
CA GLU A 56 -16.06 -6.16 5.45
C GLU A 56 -16.10 -5.30 4.19
N ALA A 57 -15.05 -4.52 3.94
CA ALA A 57 -14.94 -3.67 2.74
C ALA A 57 -14.94 -4.48 1.46
N LEU A 58 -14.20 -5.58 1.41
CA LEU A 58 -14.19 -6.51 0.28
C LEU A 58 -15.57 -7.11 0.03
N VAL A 59 -16.25 -7.59 1.08
CA VAL A 59 -17.58 -8.20 0.96
C VAL A 59 -18.60 -7.18 0.46
N GLN A 60 -18.60 -5.96 1.00
CA GLN A 60 -19.55 -4.93 0.58
C GLN A 60 -19.29 -4.45 -0.85
N ALA A 61 -18.02 -4.17 -1.18
CA ALA A 61 -17.60 -3.81 -2.54
C ALA A 61 -18.01 -4.88 -3.56
N PHE A 62 -17.82 -6.15 -3.23
CA PHE A 62 -18.24 -7.27 -4.08
C PHE A 62 -19.76 -7.32 -4.27
N LYS A 63 -20.55 -7.13 -3.21
CA LYS A 63 -22.02 -7.15 -3.27
C LYS A 63 -22.58 -6.02 -4.13
N THR A 64 -21.99 -4.83 -4.08
CA THR A 64 -22.47 -3.66 -4.82
C THR A 64 -21.83 -3.50 -6.19
N GLY A 65 -20.79 -4.29 -6.50
CA GLY A 65 -19.98 -4.14 -7.70
C GLY A 65 -19.17 -2.83 -7.72
N GLN A 66 -18.94 -2.22 -6.56
CA GLN A 66 -18.21 -0.97 -6.40
C GLN A 66 -16.78 -1.23 -5.92
N VAL A 67 -15.92 -0.21 -6.04
CA VAL A 67 -14.61 -0.20 -5.38
C VAL A 67 -14.77 0.23 -3.91
N PHE A 68 -13.76 -0.06 -3.09
CA PHE A 68 -13.60 0.56 -1.77
C PHE A 68 -12.26 1.30 -1.72
N TYR A 69 -12.15 2.27 -0.82
CA TYR A 69 -10.98 3.10 -0.63
C TYR A 69 -10.36 2.83 0.74
N THR A 70 -9.04 2.92 0.81
CA THR A 70 -8.30 2.91 2.07
C THR A 70 -7.76 4.30 2.34
N VAL A 71 -7.93 4.77 3.58
CA VAL A 71 -7.46 6.08 4.03
C VAL A 71 -6.58 5.89 5.24
N VAL A 72 -5.40 6.51 5.18
CA VAL A 72 -4.51 6.64 6.34
C VAL A 72 -4.28 8.10 6.61
N ALA A 73 -4.57 8.49 7.84
CA ALA A 73 -4.35 9.85 8.29
C ALA A 73 -2.89 10.00 8.75
N TRP A 74 -2.26 11.09 8.31
CA TRP A 74 -0.87 11.37 8.59
C TRP A 74 -0.73 12.76 9.18
N ARG A 75 0.13 12.89 10.19
CA ARG A 75 0.53 14.17 10.76
C ARG A 75 1.97 14.45 10.38
N ALA A 76 2.22 15.67 9.90
CA ALA A 76 3.58 16.19 9.76
C ALA A 76 4.09 16.59 11.15
N MET A 77 5.21 16.00 11.57
CA MET A 77 5.82 16.24 12.87
C MET A 77 7.25 16.76 12.69
N PRO A 78 7.68 17.77 13.45
CA PRO A 78 9.08 18.13 13.51
C PRO A 78 9.84 17.08 14.33
N GLU A 79 10.93 16.58 13.77
CA GLU A 79 11.92 15.75 14.45
C GLU A 79 13.22 16.57 14.53
N ILE A 80 13.68 16.87 15.73
CA ILE A 80 14.92 17.62 15.96
C ILE A 80 15.97 16.63 16.47
N ASN A 81 16.79 16.14 15.55
CA ASN A 81 17.93 15.29 15.87
C ASN A 81 19.20 16.16 15.84
N GLY A 82 19.60 16.68 17.01
CA GLY A 82 20.73 17.60 17.11
C GLY A 82 20.42 18.96 16.47
N ASN A 83 21.26 19.41 15.53
CA ASN A 83 21.14 20.73 14.90
C ASN A 83 20.39 20.73 13.55
N GLU A 84 19.83 19.60 13.13
CA GLU A 84 19.04 19.49 11.88
C GLU A 84 17.55 19.26 12.20
N PRO A 85 16.68 20.26 11.99
CA PRO A 85 15.24 20.03 12.02
C PRO A 85 14.80 19.28 10.77
N ARG A 86 14.08 18.17 10.95
CA ARG A 86 13.47 17.38 9.87
C ARG A 86 11.96 17.35 10.04
N ILE A 87 11.25 17.33 8.91
CA ILE A 87 9.80 17.07 8.91
C ILE A 87 9.61 15.59 8.63
N VAL A 88 9.01 14.88 9.58
CA VAL A 88 8.68 13.46 9.45
C VAL A 88 7.18 13.25 9.32
N LYS A 89 6.83 12.11 8.75
CA LYS A 89 5.46 11.66 8.52
C LYS A 89 5.08 10.66 9.62
N GLN A 90 4.18 11.06 10.51
CA GLN A 90 3.68 10.19 11.58
C GLN A 90 2.28 9.68 11.22
N ALA A 91 2.07 8.36 11.25
CA ALA A 91 0.74 7.78 11.10
C ALA A 91 -0.10 8.12 12.33
N LEU A 92 -1.35 8.53 12.12
CA LEU A 92 -2.29 8.63 13.22
C LEU A 92 -2.91 7.25 13.46
N SER A 93 -2.73 6.74 14.66
CA SER A 93 -3.49 5.58 15.14
C SER A 93 -4.91 5.99 15.50
N ARG A 94 -5.82 5.03 15.36
CA ARG A 94 -7.26 5.21 15.63
C ARG A 94 -7.56 5.45 17.10
#